data_AF-G0PNW9-F1
#
_entry.id   AF-G0PNW9-F1
#
_cell.length_a   1.000
_cell.length_b   1.000
_cell.length_c   1.000
_cell.angle_alpha   90.00
_cell.angle_beta   90.00
_cell.angle_gamma   90.00
#
_symmetry.space_group_name_H-M   'P 1'
#
loop_
_entity.id
_entity.type
_entity.pdbx_description
1 polymer ?
#
loop_
_entity_poly.entity_id
_entity_poly.type
_entity_poly.pdbx_seq_one_letter_code
_entity_poly.pdbx_strand_id
1 'polypeptide(L)'
;LRHGALGIPGLEQEYLKNSVDIGFAGHMHAYERMWPVADLKYYKGADAYHNPVAPVYILTGSAGCHSSGMKFSPIPMPWSAHRSDDYGYTVMTVANTTHILFEQISIDKNEAVIDSVWVSKDSGHLHTEGMREGAAGQKFY
;
A
#
# COMPACT_ATOMS: atom_id res chain seq x y z
N LEU A 1 12.14 18.27 9.88
CA LEU A 1 12.37 16.82 10.08
C LEU A 1 11.10 15.98 9.90
N ARG A 2 9.90 16.51 10.16
CA ARG A 2 8.64 15.85 9.75
C ARG A 2 7.76 16.88 9.06
N HIS A 3 7.63 16.77 7.75
CA HIS A 3 6.79 17.63 6.92
C HIS A 3 5.85 16.71 6.13
N GLY A 4 4.55 16.93 6.27
CA GLY A 4 3.53 16.18 5.55
C GLY A 4 2.47 17.13 5.00
N ALA A 5 1.47 16.55 4.35
CA ALA A 5 0.38 17.30 3.74
C ALA A 5 -0.36 18.15 4.79
N LEU A 6 -0.80 19.34 4.37
CA LEU A 6 -1.61 20.26 5.17
C LEU A 6 -0.98 20.67 6.53
N GLY A 7 0.36 20.65 6.62
CA GLY A 7 1.08 21.02 7.84
C GLY A 7 1.12 19.93 8.92
N ILE A 8 0.60 18.73 8.62
CA ILE A 8 0.65 17.58 9.52
C ILE A 8 2.06 16.97 9.46
N PRO A 9 2.66 16.54 10.58
CA PRO A 9 3.94 15.83 10.55
C PRO A 9 3.85 14.56 9.69
N GLY A 10 4.72 14.43 8.70
CA GLY A 10 4.81 13.28 7.81
C GLY A 10 6.24 12.81 7.58
N LEU A 11 6.39 11.56 7.12
CA LEU A 11 7.67 10.92 6.80
C LEU A 11 7.85 10.64 5.30
N GLU A 12 6.87 11.03 4.47
CA GLU A 12 6.87 10.74 3.03
C GLU A 12 8.19 11.15 2.35
N GLN A 13 8.69 12.37 2.63
CA GLN A 13 9.96 12.84 2.06
C GLN A 13 11.14 11.91 2.39
N GLU A 14 11.22 11.39 3.62
CA GLU A 14 12.29 10.46 4.01
C GLU A 14 12.10 9.08 3.37
N TYR A 15 10.86 8.61 3.22
CA TYR A 15 10.57 7.35 2.53
C TYR A 15 10.93 7.42 1.04
N LEU A 16 10.63 8.54 0.38
CA LEU A 16 10.99 8.78 -1.02
C LEU A 16 12.50 8.91 -1.19
N LYS A 17 13.18 9.63 -0.30
CA LYS A 17 14.65 9.82 -0.33
C LYS A 17 15.42 8.50 -0.19
N ASN A 18 14.92 7.58 0.62
CA ASN A 18 15.56 6.29 0.88
C ASN A 18 14.99 5.14 0.03
N SER A 19 14.20 5.46 -1.00
CA SER A 19 13.55 4.49 -1.89
C SER A 19 12.85 3.34 -1.14
N VAL A 20 12.10 3.67 -0.09
CA VAL A 20 11.30 2.68 0.66
C VAL A 20 10.31 2.01 -0.28
N ASP A 21 10.34 0.67 -0.33
CA ASP A 21 9.46 -0.08 -1.25
C ASP A 21 8.03 -0.17 -0.72
N ILE A 22 7.87 -0.57 0.55
CA ILE A 22 6.58 -0.90 1.14
C ILE A 22 6.47 -0.29 2.54
N GLY A 23 5.32 0.31 2.83
CA GLY A 23 4.97 0.82 4.16
C GLY A 23 3.74 0.10 4.73
N PHE A 24 3.86 -0.42 5.95
CA PHE A 24 2.72 -1.01 6.66
C PHE A 24 2.13 -0.04 7.66
N ALA A 25 0.81 -0.01 7.73
CA ALA A 25 0.06 0.71 8.76
C ALA A 25 -0.93 -0.23 9.44
N GLY A 26 -1.23 0.07 10.71
CA GLY A 26 -2.34 -0.52 11.45
C GLY A 26 -3.31 0.57 11.88
N HIS A 27 -3.73 0.54 13.15
CA HIS A 27 -4.65 1.49 13.79
C HIS A 27 -6.09 1.45 13.26
N MET A 28 -6.28 1.57 11.94
CA MET A 28 -7.60 1.41 11.32
C MET A 28 -7.95 -0.08 11.29
N HIS A 29 -9.13 -0.46 11.80
CA HIS A 29 -9.57 -1.86 11.93
C HIS A 29 -10.06 -2.43 10.60
N ALA A 30 -9.21 -2.41 9.58
CA ALA A 30 -9.52 -2.85 8.24
C ALA A 30 -8.25 -3.30 7.50
N TYR A 31 -8.44 -3.92 6.34
CA TYR A 31 -7.40 -4.15 5.35
C TYR A 31 -7.57 -3.19 4.17
N GLU A 32 -6.49 -2.55 3.73
CA GLU A 32 -6.46 -1.79 2.48
C GLU A 32 -5.08 -1.88 1.84
N ARG A 33 -5.04 -2.34 0.58
CA ARG A 33 -3.88 -2.16 -0.29
C ARG A 33 -4.12 -0.95 -1.17
N MET A 34 -3.18 -0.01 -1.12
CA MET A 34 -3.17 1.15 -2.01
C MET A 34 -2.37 0.84 -3.27
N TRP A 35 -2.68 1.54 -4.36
CA TRP A 35 -1.73 1.75 -5.44
C TRP A 35 -0.44 2.39 -4.89
N PRO A 36 0.70 2.34 -5.60
CA PRO A 36 1.84 3.18 -5.25
C PRO A 36 1.42 4.65 -5.10
N VAL A 37 1.80 5.29 -3.99
CA VAL A 37 1.39 6.67 -3.65
C VAL A 37 2.62 7.50 -3.31
N ALA A 38 2.70 8.68 -3.90
CA ALA A 38 3.65 9.72 -3.53
C ALA A 38 3.12 11.08 -3.99
N ASP A 39 3.46 12.15 -3.28
CA ASP A 39 3.30 13.54 -3.76
C ASP A 39 1.84 13.88 -4.13
N LEU A 40 0.89 13.38 -3.32
CA LEU A 40 -0.57 13.48 -3.54
C LEU A 40 -1.04 12.91 -4.88
N LYS A 41 -0.28 11.95 -5.42
CA LYS A 41 -0.58 11.19 -6.62
C LYS A 41 -0.59 9.70 -6.33
N TYR A 42 -1.36 8.96 -7.10
CA TYR A 42 -1.34 7.51 -7.15
C TYR A 42 -1.00 7.03 -8.55
N TYR A 43 -0.32 5.89 -8.64
CA TYR A 43 0.18 5.33 -9.89
C TYR A 43 -0.48 3.98 -10.14
N LYS A 44 -1.51 3.96 -10.99
CA LYS A 44 -2.27 2.74 -11.32
C LYS A 44 -1.88 2.17 -12.68
N GLY A 45 -2.10 0.87 -12.87
CA GLY A 45 -1.81 0.17 -14.12
C GLY A 45 -1.65 -1.33 -13.87
N ALA A 46 -1.57 -2.12 -14.94
CA ALA A 46 -1.35 -3.56 -14.85
C ALA A 46 -0.03 -3.88 -14.12
N ASP A 47 1.00 -3.08 -14.39
CA ASP A 47 2.35 -3.26 -13.84
C ASP A 47 2.65 -2.32 -12.66
N ALA A 48 1.64 -1.75 -12.01
CA ALA A 48 1.85 -0.76 -10.93
C ALA A 48 2.70 -1.29 -9.76
N TYR A 49 2.72 -2.61 -9.56
CA TYR A 49 3.48 -3.28 -8.49
C TYR A 49 4.80 -3.89 -8.98
N HIS A 50 5.11 -3.79 -10.28
CA HIS A 50 6.42 -4.12 -10.82
C HIS A 50 7.21 -2.83 -11.07
N ASN A 51 8.42 -2.74 -10.52
CA ASN A 51 9.20 -1.50 -10.50
C ASN A 51 8.38 -0.27 -10.08
N PRO A 52 7.67 -0.28 -8.92
CA PRO A 52 6.87 0.85 -8.50
C PRO A 52 7.69 2.15 -8.50
N VAL A 53 7.10 3.23 -9.00
CA VAL A 53 7.73 4.56 -8.97
C VAL A 53 7.55 5.28 -7.64
N ALA A 54 6.76 4.71 -6.73
CA ALA A 54 6.46 5.23 -5.41
C ALA A 54 6.29 4.06 -4.42
N PRO A 55 6.37 4.30 -3.10
CA PRO A 55 6.11 3.28 -2.10
C PRO A 55 4.69 2.72 -2.21
N VAL A 56 4.55 1.42 -1.97
CA VAL A 56 3.26 0.73 -1.84
C VAL A 56 2.86 0.71 -0.37
N TYR A 57 1.64 1.15 -0.05
CA TYR A 57 1.15 1.13 1.33
C TYR A 57 0.11 0.03 1.53
N ILE A 58 0.28 -0.74 2.61
CA ILE A 58 -0.65 -1.79 3.02
C ILE A 58 -1.10 -1.48 4.45
N LEU A 59 -2.39 -1.17 4.59
CA LEU A 59 -3.08 -1.15 5.87
C LEU A 59 -3.46 -2.59 6.23
N THR A 60 -2.98 -3.07 7.37
CA THR A 60 -3.23 -4.42 7.90
C THR A 60 -3.59 -4.33 9.39
N GLY A 61 -4.70 -3.65 9.70
CA GLY A 61 -5.13 -3.38 11.08
C GLY A 61 -6.32 -4.21 11.56
N SER A 62 -6.76 -5.19 10.78
CA SER A 62 -7.97 -6.00 11.07
C SER A 62 -7.70 -7.28 11.89
N ALA A 63 -6.75 -7.26 12.83
CA ALA A 63 -6.36 -8.45 13.60
C ALA A 63 -7.30 -8.83 14.77
N GLY A 64 -8.41 -8.12 15.00
CA GLY A 64 -9.40 -8.49 16.04
C GLY A 64 -9.53 -7.54 17.24
N CYS A 65 -9.42 -6.22 17.04
CA CYS A 65 -9.64 -5.25 18.11
C CYS A 65 -11.03 -5.41 18.78
N HIS A 66 -11.10 -5.13 20.09
CA HIS A 66 -12.32 -5.26 20.89
C HIS A 66 -13.46 -4.33 20.45
N SER A 67 -13.14 -3.19 19.82
CA SER A 67 -14.13 -2.33 19.20
C SER A 67 -14.52 -2.94 17.85
N SER A 68 -15.77 -3.40 17.76
CA SER A 68 -16.33 -3.87 16.50
C SER A 68 -16.42 -2.74 15.48
N GLY A 69 -16.17 -3.06 14.21
CA GLY A 69 -16.77 -2.33 13.09
C GLY A 69 -16.10 -1.01 12.75
N MET A 70 -15.12 -1.09 11.86
CA MET A 70 -15.00 -0.07 10.83
C MET A 70 -15.65 -0.63 9.57
N LYS A 71 -16.46 0.18 8.89
CA LYS A 71 -16.91 -0.13 7.54
C LYS A 71 -16.30 0.87 6.60
N PHE A 72 -15.71 0.41 5.52
CA PHE A 72 -15.33 1.29 4.43
C PHE A 72 -16.55 2.05 3.91
N SER A 73 -16.33 3.30 3.48
CA SER A 73 -17.29 4.00 2.64
C SER A 73 -17.64 3.13 1.43
N PRO A 74 -18.91 3.04 1.00
CA PRO A 74 -19.26 2.27 -0.20
C PRO A 74 -18.53 2.80 -1.45
N ILE A 75 -18.12 4.07 -1.45
CA ILE A 75 -17.33 4.69 -2.51
C ILE A 75 -15.84 4.57 -2.13
N PRO A 76 -15.03 3.80 -2.87
CA PRO A 76 -13.59 3.74 -2.67
C PRO A 76 -12.92 5.05 -3.10
N MET A 77 -11.89 5.45 -2.37
CA MET A 77 -10.96 6.47 -2.85
C MET A 77 -10.19 5.89 -4.05
N PRO A 78 -9.84 6.71 -5.05
CA PRO A 78 -9.29 6.19 -6.30
C PRO A 78 -7.87 5.58 -6.16
N TRP A 79 -7.16 5.87 -5.07
CA TRP A 79 -5.89 5.24 -4.72
C TRP A 79 -6.04 3.88 -4.01
N SER A 80 -7.26 3.49 -3.63
CA SER A 80 -7.57 2.19 -3.02
C SER A 80 -7.60 1.11 -4.11
N ALA A 81 -6.69 0.15 -4.07
CA ALA A 81 -6.62 -0.94 -5.05
C ALA A 81 -7.44 -2.15 -4.60
N HIS A 82 -7.38 -2.48 -3.31
CA HIS A 82 -8.19 -3.50 -2.67
C HIS A 82 -8.47 -3.11 -1.23
N ARG A 83 -9.66 -3.45 -0.71
CA ARG A 83 -10.04 -3.16 0.66
C ARG A 83 -11.01 -4.19 1.22
N SER A 84 -10.92 -4.46 2.51
CA SER A 84 -11.79 -5.39 3.21
C SER A 84 -12.00 -4.97 4.66
N ASP A 85 -13.25 -5.06 5.12
CA ASP A 85 -13.61 -4.89 6.54
C ASP A 85 -13.55 -6.22 7.31
N ASP A 86 -13.19 -7.32 6.64
CA ASP A 86 -13.06 -8.63 7.28
C ASP A 86 -11.94 -8.60 8.33
N TYR A 87 -12.15 -9.35 9.43
CA TYR A 87 -11.03 -9.72 10.29
C TYR A 87 -10.05 -10.61 9.53
N GLY A 88 -8.76 -10.43 9.80
CA GLY A 88 -7.74 -11.12 9.05
C GLY A 88 -6.31 -10.71 9.38
N TYR A 89 -5.39 -11.22 8.58
CA TYR A 89 -3.96 -10.93 8.69
C TYR A 89 -3.30 -10.99 7.31
N THR A 90 -2.20 -10.26 7.15
CA THR A 90 -1.40 -10.28 5.92
C THR A 90 -0.22 -11.23 6.09
N VAL A 91 -0.02 -12.13 5.13
CA VAL A 91 1.19 -12.95 4.98
C VAL A 91 2.10 -12.29 3.95
N MET A 92 3.36 -12.06 4.33
CA MET A 92 4.41 -11.56 3.43
C MET A 92 5.42 -12.67 3.17
N THR A 93 5.49 -13.12 1.92
CA THR A 93 6.46 -14.13 1.49
C THR A 93 7.55 -13.46 0.66
N VAL A 94 8.77 -13.38 1.19
CA VAL A 94 9.94 -12.92 0.44
C VAL A 94 10.45 -14.10 -0.39
N ALA A 95 10.08 -14.14 -1.67
CA ALA A 95 10.40 -15.27 -2.55
C ALA A 95 11.87 -15.27 -2.98
N ASN A 96 12.43 -14.08 -3.23
CA ASN A 96 13.83 -13.87 -3.59
C ASN A 96 14.20 -12.39 -3.44
N THR A 97 15.37 -11.98 -3.94
CA THR A 97 15.89 -10.60 -3.85
C THR A 97 15.07 -9.57 -4.62
N THR A 98 14.17 -9.99 -5.51
CA THR A 98 13.41 -9.11 -6.41
C THR A 98 11.90 -9.24 -6.26
N HIS A 99 11.37 -10.23 -5.53
CA HIS A 99 9.94 -10.53 -5.49
C HIS A 99 9.46 -10.78 -4.06
N ILE A 100 8.40 -10.06 -3.69
CA ILE A 100 7.63 -10.26 -2.46
C ILE A 100 6.17 -10.51 -2.83
N LEU A 101 5.59 -11.56 -2.27
CA LEU A 101 4.16 -11.85 -2.37
C LEU A 101 3.46 -11.40 -1.09
N PHE A 102 2.38 -10.64 -1.25
CA PHE A 102 1.44 -10.32 -0.19
C PHE A 102 0.15 -11.07 -0.38
N GLU A 103 -0.34 -11.71 0.67
CA GLU A 103 -1.64 -12.36 0.72
C GLU A 103 -2.40 -11.87 1.94
N GLN A 104 -3.61 -11.36 1.76
CA GLN A 104 -4.50 -11.04 2.86
C GLN A 104 -5.43 -12.23 3.11
N ILE A 105 -5.36 -12.78 4.31
CA ILE A 105 -6.20 -13.88 4.78
C ILE A 105 -7.39 -13.32 5.54
N SER A 106 -8.60 -13.76 5.20
CA SER A 106 -9.83 -13.43 5.91
C SER A 106 -10.27 -14.58 6.81
N ILE A 107 -10.35 -14.34 8.12
CA ILE A 107 -10.87 -15.34 9.06
C ILE A 107 -12.40 -15.41 9.00
N ASP A 108 -13.06 -14.33 8.60
CA ASP A 108 -14.52 -14.29 8.40
C ASP A 108 -14.96 -15.15 7.21
N LYS A 109 -14.03 -15.47 6.31
CA LYS A 109 -14.24 -16.31 5.12
C LYS A 109 -13.46 -17.62 5.20
N ASN A 110 -13.37 -18.22 6.39
CA ASN A 110 -12.76 -19.53 6.61
C ASN A 110 -11.32 -19.61 6.08
N GLU A 111 -10.51 -18.60 6.45
CA GLU A 111 -9.10 -18.44 6.08
C GLU A 111 -8.85 -18.33 4.56
N ALA A 112 -9.83 -17.83 3.81
CA ALA A 112 -9.66 -17.56 2.39
C ALA A 112 -8.67 -16.41 2.13
N VAL A 113 -7.83 -16.56 1.11
CA VAL A 113 -7.05 -15.45 0.53
C VAL A 113 -8.03 -14.52 -0.20
N ILE A 114 -8.17 -13.29 0.28
CA ILE A 114 -9.11 -12.30 -0.27
C ILE A 114 -8.42 -11.23 -1.14
N ASP A 115 -7.13 -11.03 -0.97
CA ASP A 115 -6.28 -10.24 -1.88
C ASP A 115 -4.92 -10.90 -2.00
N SER A 116 -4.31 -10.82 -3.18
CA SER A 116 -2.99 -11.36 -3.47
C SER A 116 -2.28 -10.46 -4.47
N VAL A 117 -1.06 -10.03 -4.16
CA VAL A 117 -0.27 -9.17 -5.04
C VAL A 117 1.21 -9.50 -4.96
N TRP A 118 1.86 -9.56 -6.12
CA TRP A 118 3.31 -9.51 -6.21
C TRP A 118 3.77 -8.06 -6.28
N VAL A 119 4.68 -7.69 -5.39
CA VAL A 119 5.51 -6.50 -5.54
C VAL A 119 6.88 -6.96 -5.98
N SER A 120 7.31 -6.53 -7.17
CA SER A 120 8.57 -6.97 -7.76
C SER A 120 9.39 -5.82 -8.31
N LYS A 121 10.69 -6.05 -8.41
CA LYS A 121 11.67 -5.09 -8.92
C LYS A 121 12.69 -5.76 -9.81
N ASP A 122 13.15 -5.05 -10.82
CA ASP A 122 14.39 -5.42 -11.50
C ASP A 122 15.58 -5.22 -10.55
N SER A 123 16.63 -6.01 -10.77
CA SER A 123 17.83 -5.94 -9.94
C SER A 123 18.43 -4.54 -9.98
N GLY A 124 18.54 -3.90 -8.80
CA GLY A 124 19.07 -2.55 -8.67
C GLY A 124 18.06 -1.43 -8.90
N HIS A 125 16.77 -1.74 -9.14
CA HIS A 125 15.74 -0.71 -9.23
C HIS A 125 15.56 0.02 -7.90
N LEU A 126 15.66 1.35 -7.97
CA LEU A 126 15.35 2.29 -6.91
C LEU A 126 14.41 3.33 -7.49
N HIS A 127 13.24 3.53 -6.89
CA HIS A 127 12.37 4.61 -7.33
C HIS A 127 12.99 5.97 -7.01
N THR A 128 12.89 6.89 -7.96
CA THR A 128 13.49 8.23 -7.89
C THR A 128 12.46 9.29 -8.24
N GLU A 129 12.76 10.55 -7.88
CA GLU A 129 11.93 11.70 -8.24
C GLU A 129 11.72 11.82 -9.75
N GLY A 130 12.78 11.69 -10.56
CA GLY A 130 12.67 11.77 -12.02
C GLY A 130 11.74 10.70 -12.62
N MET A 131 11.71 9.49 -12.03
CA MET A 131 10.75 8.45 -12.44
C MET A 131 9.31 8.83 -12.09
N ARG A 132 9.08 9.45 -10.93
CA ARG A 132 7.75 9.93 -10.52
C ARG A 132 7.24 11.09 -11.35
N GLU A 133 8.13 11.99 -11.76
CA GLU A 133 7.80 13.12 -12.63
C GLU A 133 7.50 12.67 -14.06
N GLY A 134 8.24 11.69 -14.57
CA GLY A 134 8.02 11.11 -15.90
C GLY A 134 6.83 10.15 -15.98
N ALA A 135 6.39 9.59 -14.85
CA ALA A 135 5.25 8.68 -14.79
C ALA A 135 3.91 9.43 -14.78
N ALA A 136 2.90 8.87 -15.46
CA ALA A 136 1.55 9.41 -15.54
C ALA A 136 0.72 9.17 -14.26
N GLY A 137 1.20 9.69 -13.12
CA GLY A 137 0.49 9.64 -11.84
C GLY A 137 -0.80 10.46 -11.84
N GLN A 138 -1.82 9.96 -11.15
CA GLN A 138 -3.14 10.59 -11.06
C GLN A 138 -3.26 11.32 -9.72
N LYS A 139 -3.75 12.56 -9.73
CA LYS A 139 -3.91 13.35 -8.50
C LYS A 139 -5.04 12.81 -7.63
N PHE A 140 -4.91 12.98 -6.33
CA PHE A 140 -5.94 12.63 -5.34
C PHE A 140 -7.22 13.46 -5.52
N TYR A 141 -7.07 14.73 -5.92
CA TYR A 141 -8.12 15.73 -6.16
C TYR A 141 -7.78 16.64 -7.34
#